data_AF-A0A8D8LA59-F1
#
_entry.id   AF-A0A8D8LA59-F1
#
_cell.length_a   1.000
_cell.length_b   1.000
_cell.length_c   1.000
_cell.angle_alpha   90.00
_cell.angle_beta   90.00
_cell.angle_gamma   90.00
#
_symmetry.space_group_name_H-M   'P 1'
#
loop_
_entity.id
_entity.type
_entity.pdbx_description
1 polymer ?
#
loop_
_entity_poly.entity_id
_entity_poly.type
_entity_poly.pdbx_seq_one_letter_code
_entity_poly.pdbx_strand_id
1 'polypeptide(L)'
;MGAMFRSEQMDLVQLLIQPEAAYSSLAELGELGIAQFRDLNADVNVFQRKYTSEIRRCEEMARKVAVIRRELTKDEVTTPDLSDNIPRTPNSREIIDLEAALEKTENEIMELSENSHALLQNFMELTELKNVLENTQGFFSDKSAAQNLEATGGEPGASDNKPLGFVAGVIPRERIIGFERMLWRVSRGNVFLRQAPIDKPLTDPRTGDEIYKIVFVAFFQGEQLKSRVKKICSG
;
A
#
# COMPACT_ATOMS: atom_id res chain seq x y z
N MET A 1 -33.96 38.06 22.13
CA MET A 1 -33.36 38.04 23.48
C MET A 1 -34.23 37.16 24.35
N GLY A 2 -33.85 35.88 24.47
CA GLY A 2 -34.69 34.80 25.00
C GLY A 2 -34.83 34.80 26.52
N ALA A 3 -35.97 34.31 26.98
CA ALA A 3 -36.28 34.11 28.38
C ALA A 3 -35.49 32.91 28.95
N MET A 4 -34.41 33.15 29.70
CA MET A 4 -33.58 32.08 30.29
C MET A 4 -34.33 31.13 31.27
N PHE A 5 -35.55 31.48 31.70
CA PHE A 5 -36.31 30.75 32.72
C PHE A 5 -37.43 29.85 32.17
N ARG A 6 -37.79 29.93 30.88
CA ARG A 6 -38.86 29.13 30.26
C ARG A 6 -38.53 28.80 28.80
N SER A 7 -39.15 27.76 28.26
CA SER A 7 -39.06 27.41 26.84
C SER A 7 -39.56 28.57 25.96
N GLU A 8 -38.95 28.72 24.77
CA GLU A 8 -39.43 29.65 23.75
C GLU A 8 -40.76 29.18 23.17
N GLN A 9 -41.58 30.13 22.70
CA GLN A 9 -42.84 29.81 22.04
C GLN A 9 -42.56 29.21 20.67
N MET A 10 -43.23 28.09 20.35
CA MET A 10 -43.07 27.37 19.10
C MET A 10 -44.40 27.38 18.35
N ASP A 11 -44.34 27.68 17.06
CA ASP A 11 -45.50 27.66 16.16
C ASP A 11 -45.37 26.54 15.12
N LEU A 12 -46.48 25.86 14.85
CA LEU A 12 -46.55 24.86 13.79
C LEU A 12 -46.92 25.53 12.47
N VAL A 13 -46.01 25.49 11.50
CA VAL A 13 -46.19 26.07 10.17
C VAL A 13 -46.25 24.98 9.12
N GLN A 14 -47.13 25.13 8.12
CA GLN A 14 -47.17 24.28 6.94
C GLN A 14 -46.42 24.97 5.79
N LEU A 15 -45.42 24.28 5.26
CA LEU A 15 -44.56 24.79 4.19
C LEU A 15 -45.01 24.20 2.83
N LEU A 16 -45.39 25.07 1.90
CA LEU A 16 -45.80 24.69 0.54
C LEU A 16 -44.72 25.15 -0.45
N ILE A 17 -43.92 24.22 -0.96
CA ILE A 17 -42.80 24.53 -1.86
C ILE A 17 -42.99 23.84 -3.20
N GLN A 18 -42.72 24.58 -4.27
CA GLN A 18 -42.61 24.01 -5.61
C GLN A 18 -41.36 23.12 -5.72
N PRO A 19 -41.41 21.96 -6.38
CA PRO A 19 -40.28 21.04 -6.47
C PRO A 19 -38.98 21.66 -6.99
N GLU A 20 -39.06 22.63 -7.90
CA GLU A 20 -37.91 23.33 -8.49
C GLU A 20 -37.19 24.25 -7.51
N ALA A 21 -37.93 24.86 -6.57
CA ALA A 21 -37.40 25.76 -5.55
C ALA A 21 -37.11 25.04 -4.21
N ALA A 22 -37.38 23.73 -4.13
CA ALA A 22 -37.23 22.98 -2.89
C ALA A 22 -35.79 22.96 -2.37
N TYR A 23 -34.82 22.75 -3.27
CA TYR A 23 -33.41 22.67 -2.90
C TYR A 23 -32.90 24.01 -2.33
N SER A 24 -33.11 25.12 -3.04
CA SER A 24 -32.65 26.44 -2.58
C SER A 24 -33.37 26.88 -1.32
N SER A 25 -34.69 26.72 -1.24
CA SER A 25 -35.47 27.13 -0.07
C SER A 25 -35.07 26.37 1.20
N LEU A 26 -34.81 25.06 1.08
CA LEU A 26 -34.37 24.24 2.21
C LEU A 26 -32.92 24.54 2.61
N ALA A 27 -32.05 24.86 1.66
CA ALA A 27 -30.67 25.27 1.94
C ALA A 27 -30.64 26.57 2.79
N GLU A 28 -31.40 27.59 2.40
CA GLU A 28 -31.51 28.85 3.16
C GLU A 28 -32.09 28.61 4.56
N LEU A 29 -33.12 27.77 4.68
CA LEU A 29 -33.68 27.40 5.98
C LEU A 29 -32.67 26.65 6.87
N GLY A 30 -31.83 25.82 6.26
CA GLY A 30 -30.74 25.11 6.95
C GLY A 30 -29.67 26.06 7.48
N GLU A 31 -29.30 27.08 6.69
CA GLU A 31 -28.35 28.12 7.10
C GLU A 31 -28.87 28.98 8.26
N LEU A 32 -30.19 29.25 8.29
CA LEU A 32 -30.81 29.96 9.40
C LEU A 32 -30.91 29.10 10.67
N GLY A 33 -31.09 27.78 10.55
CA GLY A 33 -31.12 26.86 11.69
C GLY A 33 -32.32 27.03 12.64
N ILE A 34 -33.42 27.65 12.17
CA ILE A 34 -34.58 28.02 13.00
C ILE A 34 -35.77 27.05 12.92
N ALA A 35 -35.67 26.01 12.10
CA ALA A 35 -36.79 25.13 11.79
C ALA A 35 -36.52 23.67 12.21
N GLN A 36 -37.54 23.03 12.79
CA GLN A 36 -37.55 21.60 13.06
C GLN A 36 -38.58 20.90 12.15
N PHE A 37 -38.13 19.97 11.32
CA PHE A 37 -39.01 19.22 10.43
C PHE A 37 -39.66 18.03 11.16
N ARG A 38 -40.95 17.82 10.88
CA ARG A 38 -41.68 16.63 11.33
C ARG A 38 -41.83 15.65 10.17
N ASP A 39 -41.56 14.37 10.41
CA ASP A 39 -41.75 13.34 9.40
C ASP A 39 -43.25 13.14 9.14
N LEU A 40 -43.68 13.43 7.91
CA LEU A 40 -45.03 13.19 7.42
C LEU A 40 -45.18 11.80 6.78
N ASN A 41 -44.08 11.13 6.45
CA ASN A 41 -44.02 9.85 5.73
C ASN A 41 -43.40 8.75 6.63
N ALA A 42 -43.80 8.71 7.90
CA ALA A 42 -43.25 7.78 8.89
C ALA A 42 -43.58 6.30 8.57
N ASP A 43 -44.65 6.07 7.83
CA ASP A 43 -45.12 4.78 7.34
C ASP A 43 -44.43 4.30 6.06
N VAL A 44 -43.76 5.22 5.33
CA VAL A 44 -43.05 4.92 4.10
C VAL A 44 -41.62 4.49 4.40
N ASN A 45 -41.25 3.30 3.92
CA ASN A 45 -39.88 2.79 4.02
C ASN A 45 -38.87 3.75 3.36
N VAL A 46 -37.69 3.89 3.97
CA VAL A 46 -36.61 4.79 3.55
C VAL A 46 -36.29 4.66 2.06
N PHE A 47 -36.26 3.44 1.51
CA PHE A 47 -35.93 3.18 0.11
C PHE A 47 -37.00 3.62 -0.91
N GLN A 48 -38.24 3.79 -0.48
CA GLN A 48 -39.34 4.23 -1.34
C GLN A 48 -39.50 5.75 -1.33
N ARG A 49 -38.69 6.46 -0.54
CA ARG A 49 -38.71 7.93 -0.46
C ARG A 49 -38.11 8.53 -1.73
N LYS A 50 -38.66 9.68 -2.13
CA LYS A 50 -38.38 10.35 -3.41
C LYS A 50 -36.89 10.66 -3.66
N TYR A 51 -36.13 11.02 -2.63
CA TYR A 51 -34.74 11.52 -2.75
C TYR A 51 -33.67 10.47 -2.37
N THR A 52 -34.00 9.18 -2.41
CA THR A 52 -33.08 8.10 -1.99
C THR A 52 -31.84 8.02 -2.89
N SER A 53 -31.99 8.26 -4.19
CA SER A 53 -30.88 8.26 -5.15
C SER A 53 -29.84 9.33 -4.83
N GLU A 54 -30.30 10.54 -4.51
CA GLU A 54 -29.47 11.69 -4.22
C GLU A 54 -28.72 11.51 -2.90
N ILE A 55 -29.37 10.91 -1.89
CA ILE A 55 -28.71 10.56 -0.62
C ILE A 55 -27.58 9.57 -0.86
N ARG A 56 -27.82 8.51 -1.65
CA ARG A 56 -26.79 7.52 -1.99
C ARG A 56 -25.59 8.16 -2.72
N ARG A 57 -25.85 9.11 -3.63
CA ARG A 57 -24.80 9.87 -4.32
C ARG A 57 -23.94 10.65 -3.33
N CYS A 58 -24.55 11.30 -2.34
CA CYS A 58 -23.82 12.00 -1.28
C CYS A 58 -23.03 11.04 -0.37
N GLU A 59 -23.59 9.89 -0.03
CA GLU A 59 -22.89 8.84 0.73
C GLU A 59 -21.65 8.33 -0.02
N GLU A 60 -21.76 8.18 -1.35
CA GLU A 60 -20.63 7.79 -2.18
C GLU A 60 -19.55 8.88 -2.21
N MET A 61 -19.90 10.15 -2.43
CA MET A 61 -18.94 11.25 -2.34
C MET A 61 -18.26 11.33 -0.96
N ALA A 62 -19.01 11.13 0.11
CA ALA A 62 -18.45 11.07 1.47
C ALA A 62 -17.46 9.90 1.64
N ARG A 63 -17.75 8.73 1.04
CA ARG A 63 -16.82 7.60 0.98
C ARG A 63 -15.53 7.97 0.26
N LYS A 64 -15.61 8.63 -0.92
CA LYS A 64 -14.43 9.09 -1.67
C LYS A 64 -13.57 10.03 -0.84
N VAL A 65 -14.18 11.02 -0.19
CA VAL A 65 -13.48 11.96 0.71
C VAL A 65 -12.81 11.23 1.89
N ALA A 66 -13.45 10.22 2.46
CA ALA A 66 -12.87 9.43 3.55
C ALA A 66 -11.61 8.65 3.10
N VAL A 67 -11.60 8.13 1.87
CA VAL A 67 -10.42 7.47 1.27
C VAL A 67 -9.29 8.49 1.10
N ILE A 68 -9.58 9.65 0.51
CA ILE A 68 -8.60 10.74 0.33
C ILE A 68 -8.02 11.18 1.68
N ARG A 69 -8.87 11.35 2.71
CA ARG A 69 -8.41 11.71 4.06
C ARG A 69 -7.50 10.64 4.66
N ARG A 70 -7.79 9.35 4.44
CA ARG A 70 -6.93 8.25 4.91
C ARG A 70 -5.55 8.31 4.26
N GLU A 71 -5.47 8.50 2.95
CA GLU A 71 -4.18 8.61 2.25
C GLU A 71 -3.40 9.86 2.70
N LEU A 72 -4.07 11.01 2.87
CA LEU A 72 -3.42 12.21 3.41
C LEU A 72 -2.86 12.01 4.83
N THR A 73 -3.58 11.26 5.68
CA THR A 73 -3.14 10.96 7.04
C THR A 73 -1.94 10.01 7.04
N LYS A 74 -1.92 9.04 6.10
CA LYS A 74 -0.81 8.10 5.93
C LYS A 74 0.49 8.80 5.53
N ASP A 75 0.38 9.84 4.71
CA ASP A 75 1.52 10.65 4.26
C ASP A 75 1.81 11.86 5.18
N GLU A 76 1.20 11.91 6.37
CA GLU A 76 1.36 12.97 7.38
C GLU A 76 1.09 14.40 6.86
N VAL A 77 0.25 14.54 5.83
CA VAL A 77 -0.10 15.83 5.26
C VAL A 77 -1.06 16.57 6.18
N THR A 78 -0.61 17.69 6.76
CA THR A 78 -1.45 18.52 7.62
C THR A 78 -2.52 19.20 6.77
N THR A 79 -3.79 18.87 7.02
CA THR A 79 -4.91 19.59 6.42
C THR A 79 -5.20 20.84 7.24
N PRO A 80 -5.35 22.02 6.61
CA PRO A 80 -5.70 23.24 7.33
C PRO A 80 -7.10 23.09 7.95
N ASP A 81 -7.25 23.49 9.20
CA ASP A 81 -8.56 23.55 9.85
C ASP A 81 -9.34 24.73 9.27
N LEU A 82 -10.51 24.43 8.68
CA LEU A 82 -11.40 25.42 8.05
C LEU A 82 -12.58 25.79 8.97
N SER A 83 -12.43 25.58 10.29
CA SER A 83 -13.47 25.83 11.31
C SER A 83 -14.17 27.18 11.18
N ASP A 84 -13.47 28.20 10.70
CA ASP A 84 -13.93 29.59 10.72
C ASP A 84 -14.71 30.00 9.45
N ASN A 85 -14.70 29.19 8.38
CA ASN A 85 -15.37 29.51 7.12
C ASN A 85 -16.12 28.29 6.55
N ILE A 86 -17.30 28.01 7.10
CA ILE A 86 -18.20 27.03 6.49
C ILE A 86 -18.78 27.67 5.22
N PRO A 87 -18.48 27.12 4.02
CA PRO A 87 -19.00 27.67 2.78
C PRO A 87 -20.53 27.54 2.73
N ARG A 88 -21.16 28.47 2.03
CA ARG A 88 -22.58 28.44 1.66
C ARG A 88 -22.93 27.09 1.03
N THR A 89 -24.16 26.63 1.23
CA THR A 89 -24.65 25.41 0.59
C THR A 89 -24.46 25.50 -0.93
N PRO A 90 -23.78 24.52 -1.58
CA PRO A 90 -23.47 24.58 -3.00
C PRO A 90 -24.74 24.43 -3.86
N ASN A 91 -24.70 24.94 -5.09
CA ASN A 91 -25.80 24.76 -6.04
C ASN A 91 -25.89 23.31 -6.54
N SER A 92 -27.07 22.87 -6.98
CA SER A 92 -27.27 21.50 -7.49
C SER A 92 -26.39 21.17 -8.71
N ARG A 93 -25.99 22.18 -9.50
CA ARG A 93 -25.04 22.02 -10.62
C ARG A 93 -23.60 21.83 -10.12
N GLU A 94 -23.20 22.63 -9.14
CA GLU A 94 -21.86 22.55 -8.53
C GLU A 94 -21.63 21.18 -7.87
N ILE A 95 -22.68 20.54 -7.32
CA ILE A 95 -22.59 19.17 -6.81
C ILE A 95 -22.12 18.18 -7.89
N ILE A 96 -22.56 18.36 -9.15
CA ILE A 96 -22.17 17.47 -10.24
C ILE A 96 -20.68 17.67 -10.57
N ASP A 97 -20.23 18.92 -10.62
CA ASP A 97 -18.83 19.25 -10.89
C ASP A 97 -17.92 18.77 -9.74
N LEU A 98 -18.38 18.90 -8.49
CA LEU A 98 -17.68 18.39 -7.30
C LEU A 98 -17.56 16.87 -7.32
N GLU A 99 -18.61 16.15 -7.70
CA GLU A 99 -18.54 14.69 -7.84
C GLU A 99 -17.49 14.28 -8.87
N ALA A 100 -17.50 14.91 -10.05
CA ALA A 100 -16.52 14.63 -11.10
C ALA A 100 -15.08 14.95 -10.65
N ALA A 101 -14.88 16.05 -9.93
CA ALA A 101 -13.60 16.42 -9.36
C ALA A 101 -13.13 15.42 -8.29
N LEU A 102 -14.03 14.98 -7.40
CA LEU A 102 -13.75 13.98 -6.38
C LEU A 102 -13.41 12.62 -7.00
N GLU A 103 -14.12 12.20 -8.04
CA GLU A 103 -13.84 10.95 -8.73
C GLU A 103 -12.49 10.98 -9.44
N LYS A 104 -12.19 12.09 -10.13
CA LYS A 104 -10.89 12.26 -10.78
C LYS A 104 -9.75 12.21 -9.77
N THR A 105 -9.88 12.94 -8.65
CA THR A 105 -8.84 12.98 -7.61
C THR A 105 -8.68 11.65 -6.87
N GLU A 106 -9.78 10.93 -6.58
CA GLU A 106 -9.71 9.58 -6.02
C GLU A 106 -8.94 8.64 -6.95
N ASN A 107 -9.27 8.64 -8.26
CA ASN A 107 -8.59 7.79 -9.23
C ASN A 107 -7.10 8.13 -9.36
N GLU A 108 -6.76 9.42 -9.44
CA GLU A 108 -5.35 9.87 -9.47
C GLU A 108 -4.58 9.42 -8.24
N ILE A 109 -5.16 9.53 -7.03
CA ILE A 109 -4.52 9.10 -5.79
C ILE A 109 -4.33 7.57 -5.76
N MET A 110 -5.35 6.81 -6.18
CA MET A 110 -5.25 5.35 -6.23
C MET A 110 -4.17 4.88 -7.22
N GLU A 111 -4.15 5.46 -8.43
CA GLU A 111 -3.14 5.15 -9.45
C GLU A 111 -1.73 5.53 -8.97
N LEU A 112 -1.57 6.70 -8.34
CA LEU A 112 -0.28 7.13 -7.78
C LEU A 112 0.17 6.21 -6.64
N SER A 113 -0.75 5.77 -5.77
CA SER A 113 -0.44 4.83 -4.69
C SER A 113 0.00 3.47 -5.24
N GLU A 114 -0.67 2.94 -6.26
CA GLU A 114 -0.30 1.68 -6.90
C GLU A 114 1.07 1.78 -7.59
N ASN A 115 1.29 2.88 -8.33
CA ASN A 115 2.57 3.16 -8.98
C ASN A 115 3.71 3.32 -7.97
N SER A 116 3.46 4.01 -6.85
CA SER A 116 4.43 4.16 -5.75
C SER A 116 4.79 2.81 -5.15
N HIS A 117 3.80 1.94 -4.90
CA HIS A 117 4.04 0.60 -4.39
C HIS A 117 4.86 -0.26 -5.36
N ALA A 118 4.52 -0.25 -6.64
CA ALA A 118 5.27 -0.98 -7.67
C ALA A 118 6.72 -0.46 -7.81
N LEU A 119 6.92 0.86 -7.72
CA LEU A 119 8.24 1.47 -7.79
C LEU A 119 9.09 1.08 -6.56
N LEU A 120 8.53 1.12 -5.36
CA LEU A 120 9.20 0.70 -4.14
C LEU A 120 9.56 -0.78 -4.16
N GLN A 121 8.68 -1.64 -4.69
CA GLN A 121 8.98 -3.05 -4.87
C GLN A 121 10.16 -3.26 -5.84
N ASN A 122 10.12 -2.62 -7.02
CA ASN A 122 11.20 -2.70 -7.99
C ASN A 122 12.53 -2.17 -7.41
N PHE A 123 12.48 -1.08 -6.65
CA PHE A 123 13.65 -0.52 -5.98
C PHE A 123 14.23 -1.48 -4.94
N MET A 124 13.38 -2.17 -4.16
CA MET A 124 13.82 -3.20 -3.22
C MET A 124 14.51 -4.35 -3.94
N GLU A 125 13.89 -4.91 -4.98
CA GLU A 125 14.44 -6.02 -5.75
C GLU A 125 15.80 -5.68 -6.38
N LEU A 126 15.94 -4.47 -6.94
CA LEU A 126 17.20 -4.00 -7.50
C LEU A 126 18.26 -3.74 -6.42
N THR A 127 17.87 -3.22 -5.26
CA THR A 127 18.78 -3.00 -4.14
C THR A 127 19.30 -4.33 -3.58
N GLU A 128 18.43 -5.35 -3.50
CA GLU A 128 18.83 -6.71 -3.15
C GLU A 128 19.84 -7.28 -4.15
N LEU A 129 19.56 -7.18 -5.45
CA LEU A 129 20.47 -7.65 -6.50
C LEU A 129 21.83 -6.95 -6.42
N LYS A 130 21.83 -5.62 -6.21
CA LYS A 130 23.05 -4.84 -6.04
C LYS A 130 23.86 -5.33 -4.84
N ASN A 131 23.22 -5.50 -3.69
CA ASN A 131 23.88 -5.99 -2.47
C ASN A 131 24.40 -7.43 -2.64
N VAL A 132 23.70 -8.27 -3.41
CA VAL A 132 24.19 -9.61 -3.76
C VAL A 132 25.50 -9.49 -4.54
N LEU A 133 25.55 -8.66 -5.59
CA LEU A 133 26.71 -8.50 -6.46
C LEU A 133 27.94 -7.93 -5.72
N GLU A 134 27.75 -6.89 -4.91
CA GLU A 134 28.84 -6.27 -4.14
C GLU A 134 29.46 -7.27 -3.15
N ASN A 135 28.62 -8.04 -2.44
CA ASN A 135 29.08 -9.04 -1.49
C ASN A 135 29.65 -10.30 -2.18
N THR A 136 29.12 -10.71 -3.35
CA THR A 136 29.69 -11.85 -4.09
C THR A 136 31.08 -11.54 -4.61
N GLN A 137 31.36 -10.30 -5.01
CA GLN A 137 32.69 -9.90 -5.45
C GLN A 137 33.76 -10.11 -4.35
N GLY A 138 33.40 -9.87 -3.09
CA GLY A 138 34.23 -10.22 -1.93
C GLY A 138 34.46 -11.73 -1.80
N PHE A 139 33.39 -12.53 -1.93
CA PHE A 139 33.48 -13.99 -1.81
C PHE A 139 34.29 -14.68 -2.92
N PHE A 140 34.32 -14.13 -4.13
CA PHE A 140 35.12 -14.67 -5.24
C PHE A 140 36.58 -14.17 -5.25
N SER A 141 36.88 -13.05 -4.59
CA SER A 141 38.23 -12.50 -4.53
C SER A 141 39.13 -13.16 -3.46
N ASP A 142 38.55 -13.85 -2.48
CA ASP A 142 39.28 -14.78 -1.62
C ASP A 142 39.81 -15.96 -2.47
N LYS A 143 41.11 -15.89 -2.78
CA LYS A 143 41.89 -16.71 -3.72
C LYS A 143 42.02 -18.18 -3.32
N SER A 144 40.92 -18.89 -3.19
CA SER A 144 40.88 -20.36 -3.18
C SER A 144 39.78 -20.94 -4.09
N ALA A 145 38.84 -20.12 -4.56
CA ALA A 145 37.80 -20.53 -5.53
C ALA A 145 38.04 -20.02 -6.96
N ALA A 146 38.81 -18.93 -7.12
CA ALA A 146 39.06 -18.30 -8.42
C ALA A 146 39.93 -19.15 -9.38
N GLN A 147 40.77 -20.05 -8.87
CA GLN A 147 41.53 -20.98 -9.72
C GLN A 147 40.65 -22.00 -10.47
N ASN A 148 39.35 -22.05 -10.16
CA ASN A 148 38.40 -22.95 -10.80
C ASN A 148 37.42 -22.30 -11.77
N LEU A 149 37.44 -20.96 -11.92
CA LEU A 149 36.52 -20.25 -12.81
C LEU A 149 37.17 -19.79 -14.13
N GLU A 150 38.50 -19.74 -14.22
CA GLU A 150 39.23 -19.27 -15.43
C GLU A 150 39.55 -20.37 -16.46
N ALA A 151 38.99 -21.57 -16.36
CA ALA A 151 39.21 -22.65 -17.33
C ALA A 151 38.21 -22.64 -18.51
N THR A 152 37.77 -21.46 -18.96
CA THR A 152 36.92 -21.31 -20.18
C THR A 152 37.72 -21.02 -21.46
N GLY A 153 39.02 -21.37 -21.52
CA GLY A 153 39.84 -21.00 -22.67
C GLY A 153 41.16 -21.74 -22.93
N GLY A 154 41.43 -22.93 -22.40
CA GLY A 154 42.68 -23.63 -22.73
C GLY A 154 42.71 -25.10 -22.33
N GLU A 155 42.88 -25.95 -23.36
CA GLU A 155 43.36 -27.34 -23.47
C GLU A 155 43.14 -28.39 -22.34
N PRO A 156 42.86 -29.66 -22.70
CA PRO A 156 42.48 -30.70 -21.74
C PRO A 156 43.71 -31.37 -21.11
N GLY A 157 44.10 -30.89 -19.93
CA GLY A 157 45.14 -31.49 -19.09
C GLY A 157 44.61 -31.81 -17.68
N ALA A 158 44.40 -33.11 -17.42
CA ALA A 158 44.23 -33.77 -16.12
C ALA A 158 44.16 -32.89 -14.85
N SER A 159 42.97 -32.42 -14.51
CA SER A 159 42.55 -32.18 -13.13
C SER A 159 41.03 -32.33 -13.05
N ASP A 160 40.53 -33.02 -12.02
CA ASP A 160 39.11 -33.32 -11.79
C ASP A 160 38.32 -32.07 -11.33
N ASN A 161 38.64 -30.91 -11.90
CA ASN A 161 38.08 -29.62 -11.56
C ASN A 161 36.82 -29.37 -12.39
N LYS A 162 35.76 -30.11 -12.06
CA LYS A 162 34.42 -29.73 -12.54
C LYS A 162 34.06 -28.36 -11.95
N PRO A 163 33.63 -27.39 -12.78
CA PRO A 163 33.26 -26.06 -12.29
C PRO A 163 32.16 -26.19 -11.24
N LEU A 164 32.37 -25.55 -10.08
CA LEU A 164 31.38 -25.48 -9.02
C LEU A 164 30.22 -24.59 -9.47
N GLY A 165 29.00 -25.11 -9.36
CA GLY A 165 27.80 -24.30 -9.51
C GLY A 165 27.59 -23.47 -8.24
N PHE A 166 27.06 -22.26 -8.39
CA PHE A 166 26.65 -21.45 -7.26
C PHE A 166 25.22 -20.94 -7.43
N VAL A 167 24.54 -20.72 -6.32
CA VAL A 167 23.27 -19.99 -6.24
C VAL A 167 23.45 -18.92 -5.18
N ALA A 168 23.20 -17.67 -5.56
CA ALA A 168 23.19 -16.53 -4.64
C ALA A 168 21.75 -16.03 -4.49
N GLY A 169 21.45 -15.47 -3.32
CA GLY A 169 20.13 -14.93 -3.03
C GLY A 169 20.12 -14.14 -1.73
N VAL A 170 18.94 -13.63 -1.40
CA VAL A 170 18.70 -12.85 -0.18
C VAL A 170 17.67 -13.60 0.67
N ILE A 171 17.90 -13.68 1.97
CA ILE A 171 16.99 -14.32 2.92
C ILE A 171 16.79 -13.42 4.15
N PRO A 172 15.57 -13.35 4.73
CA PRO A 172 15.35 -12.67 6.00
C PRO A 172 16.26 -13.25 7.09
N ARG A 173 16.82 -12.36 7.93
CA ARG A 173 17.77 -12.74 8.99
C ARG A 173 17.23 -13.81 9.95
N GLU A 174 15.92 -13.81 10.20
CA GLU A 174 15.28 -14.76 11.11
C GLU A 174 15.27 -16.20 10.58
N ARG A 175 15.26 -16.38 9.25
CA ARG A 175 15.11 -17.70 8.61
C ARG A 175 16.45 -18.37 8.28
N ILE A 176 17.58 -17.65 8.42
CA ILE A 176 18.91 -18.13 8.01
C ILE A 176 19.30 -19.45 8.70
N ILE A 177 19.05 -19.57 10.00
CA ILE A 177 19.44 -20.76 10.79
C ILE A 177 18.64 -22.00 10.32
N GLY A 178 17.35 -21.81 10.04
CA GLY A 178 16.50 -22.88 9.50
C GLY A 178 16.92 -23.31 8.10
N PHE A 179 17.22 -22.32 7.25
CA PHE A 179 17.68 -22.53 5.89
C PHE A 179 19.01 -23.31 5.84
N GLU A 180 20.01 -22.89 6.61
CA GLU A 180 21.32 -23.57 6.68
C GLU A 180 21.17 -25.05 7.11
N ARG A 181 20.36 -25.31 8.15
CA ARG A 181 20.09 -26.67 8.63
C ARG A 181 19.40 -27.53 7.56
N MET A 182 18.45 -26.95 6.81
CA MET A 182 17.75 -27.67 5.74
C MET A 182 18.70 -27.98 4.58
N LEU A 183 19.52 -27.01 4.19
CA LEU A 183 20.52 -27.14 3.14
C LEU A 183 21.54 -28.23 3.50
N TRP A 184 22.02 -28.26 4.75
CA TRP A 184 22.91 -29.29 5.28
C TRP A 184 22.28 -30.69 5.23
N ARG A 185 21.04 -30.84 5.71
CA ARG A 185 20.34 -32.14 5.74
C ARG A 185 20.11 -32.72 4.34
N VAL A 186 19.74 -31.90 3.37
CA VAL A 186 19.44 -32.35 2.00
C VAL A 186 20.71 -32.64 1.20
N SER A 187 21.77 -31.88 1.44
CA SER A 187 23.06 -32.03 0.75
C SER A 187 24.03 -33.00 1.42
N ARG A 188 23.76 -33.43 2.66
CA ARG A 188 24.67 -34.24 3.50
C ARG A 188 26.05 -33.60 3.66
N GLY A 189 26.12 -32.26 3.68
CA GLY A 189 27.35 -31.49 3.82
C GLY A 189 28.08 -31.18 2.51
N ASN A 190 27.52 -31.56 1.35
CA ASN A 190 28.12 -31.28 0.04
C ASN A 190 27.81 -29.87 -0.51
N VAL A 191 27.21 -29.00 0.29
CA VAL A 191 26.95 -27.60 -0.07
C VAL A 191 27.72 -26.70 0.89
N PHE A 192 28.50 -25.79 0.33
CA PHE A 192 29.23 -24.80 1.10
C PHE A 192 28.47 -23.47 1.06
N LEU A 193 28.01 -23.00 2.23
CA LEU A 193 27.25 -21.77 2.37
C LEU A 193 28.16 -20.64 2.88
N ARG A 194 28.16 -19.51 2.17
CA ARG A 194 28.71 -18.24 2.63
C ARG A 194 27.57 -17.26 2.84
N GLN A 195 27.67 -16.42 3.86
CA GLN A 195 26.67 -15.42 4.20
C GLN A 195 27.33 -14.09 4.52
N ALA A 196 26.71 -12.99 4.11
CA ALA A 196 27.07 -11.62 4.44
C ALA A 196 25.80 -10.87 4.87
N PRO A 197 25.77 -10.27 6.07
CA PRO A 197 24.66 -9.42 6.46
C PRO A 197 24.61 -8.16 5.58
N ILE A 198 23.40 -7.67 5.28
CA ILE A 198 23.23 -6.36 4.67
C ILE A 198 23.18 -5.33 5.80
N ASP A 199 24.10 -4.36 5.78
CA ASP A 199 24.22 -3.36 6.86
C ASP A 199 23.03 -2.40 6.92
N LYS A 200 22.42 -2.10 5.77
CA LYS A 200 21.25 -1.22 5.69
C LYS A 200 19.95 -2.02 5.69
N PRO A 201 18.99 -1.73 6.58
CA PRO A 201 17.67 -2.34 6.53
C PRO A 201 16.95 -1.96 5.23
N LEU A 202 16.17 -2.90 4.70
CA LEU A 202 15.31 -2.69 3.54
C LEU A 202 13.90 -2.38 4.05
N THR A 203 13.31 -1.29 3.61
CA THR A 203 11.94 -0.90 4.01
C THR A 203 10.91 -1.71 3.24
N ASP A 204 9.98 -2.37 3.93
CA ASP A 204 8.86 -3.07 3.30
C ASP A 204 7.97 -2.07 2.52
N PRO A 205 7.70 -2.29 1.21
CA PRO A 205 6.86 -1.40 0.40
C PRO A 205 5.40 -1.33 0.86
N ARG A 206 4.96 -2.25 1.73
CA ARG A 206 3.58 -2.31 2.23
C ARG A 206 3.44 -1.86 3.68
N THR A 207 4.36 -2.23 4.55
CA THR A 207 4.25 -1.91 5.98
C THR A 207 5.14 -0.75 6.42
N GLY A 208 6.14 -0.37 5.62
CA GLY A 208 7.14 0.62 6.02
C GLY A 208 8.12 0.09 7.08
N ASP A 209 8.06 -1.20 7.41
CA ASP A 209 8.92 -1.80 8.43
C ASP A 209 10.34 -2.00 7.90
N GLU A 210 11.32 -1.83 8.78
CA GLU A 210 12.72 -2.13 8.51
C GLU A 210 12.97 -3.65 8.54
N ILE A 211 13.21 -4.24 7.37
CA ILE A 211 13.53 -5.66 7.23
C ILE A 211 15.04 -5.84 7.11
N TYR A 212 15.61 -6.57 8.07
CA TYR A 212 17.00 -7.01 8.02
C TYR A 212 17.12 -8.31 7.22
N LYS A 213 17.86 -8.24 6.10
CA LYS A 213 18.13 -9.39 5.24
C LYS A 213 19.61 -9.73 5.19
N ILE A 214 19.91 -10.97 4.81
CA ILE A 214 21.25 -11.51 4.67
C ILE A 214 21.42 -12.00 3.23
N VAL A 215 22.53 -11.63 2.61
CA VAL A 215 22.96 -12.20 1.33
C VAL A 215 23.61 -13.55 1.62
N PHE A 216 23.25 -14.57 0.85
CA PHE A 216 23.91 -15.87 0.92
C PHE A 216 24.38 -16.33 -0.46
N VAL A 217 25.43 -17.15 -0.47
CA VAL A 217 25.97 -17.83 -1.64
C VAL A 217 26.18 -19.29 -1.28
N ALA A 218 25.47 -20.17 -1.96
CA ALA A 218 25.58 -21.62 -1.79
C ALA A 218 26.33 -22.21 -2.99
N PHE A 219 27.52 -22.77 -2.72
CA PHE A 219 28.33 -23.48 -3.70
C PHE A 219 28.02 -24.98 -3.65
N PHE A 220 27.83 -25.60 -4.81
CA PHE A 220 27.52 -27.02 -4.94
C PHE A 220 28.14 -27.61 -6.20
N GLN A 221 28.31 -28.92 -6.21
CA GLN A 221 28.79 -29.67 -7.36
C GLN A 221 27.71 -30.64 -7.84
N GLY A 222 27.42 -30.60 -9.15
CA GLY A 222 26.47 -31.51 -9.79
C GLY A 222 25.04 -30.98 -9.93
N GLU A 223 24.37 -31.43 -11.00
CA GLU A 223 23.07 -30.92 -11.44
C GLU A 223 21.90 -31.40 -10.55
N GLN A 224 22.01 -32.60 -9.97
CA GLN A 224 21.00 -33.09 -9.02
C GLN A 224 20.95 -32.22 -7.75
N LEU A 225 22.09 -31.80 -7.21
CA LEU A 225 22.12 -30.89 -6.06
C LEU A 225 21.58 -29.51 -6.44
N LYS A 226 21.88 -28.98 -7.63
CA LYS A 226 21.31 -27.71 -8.13
C LYS A 226 19.80 -27.66 -8.04
N SER A 227 19.11 -28.71 -8.51
CA SER A 227 17.65 -28.78 -8.47
C SER A 227 17.09 -28.83 -7.04
N ARG A 228 17.76 -29.53 -6.12
CA ARG A 228 17.39 -29.61 -4.71
C ARG A 228 17.59 -28.29 -3.98
N VAL A 229 18.74 -27.64 -4.20
CA VAL A 229 19.05 -26.31 -3.62
C VAL A 229 18.05 -25.28 -4.12
N LYS A 230 17.76 -25.24 -5.42
CA LYS A 230 16.73 -24.33 -5.96
C LYS A 230 15.35 -24.53 -5.33
N LYS A 231 14.94 -25.78 -5.09
CA LYS A 231 13.66 -26.08 -4.41
C LYS A 231 13.63 -25.57 -2.96
N ILE A 232 14.76 -25.61 -2.26
CA ILE A 232 14.89 -25.06 -0.90
C ILE A 232 14.90 -23.53 -0.93
N CYS A 233 15.51 -22.92 -1.95
CA CYS A 233 15.52 -21.46 -2.09
C CYS A 233 14.15 -20.89 -2.49
N SER A 234 13.30 -21.66 -3.17
CA SER A 234 11.96 -21.23 -3.57
C SER A 234 10.86 -21.54 -2.55
N GLY A 235 11.14 -22.35 -1.53
CA GLY A 235 10.17 -22.81 -0.52
C GLY A 235 10.32 -22.07 0.80
#